data_AF-A0AA37BV84-F1
#
_entry.id   AF-A0AA37BV84-F1
#
_cell.length_a   1.000
_cell.length_b   1.000
_cell.length_c   1.000
_cell.angle_alpha   90.00
_cell.angle_beta   90.00
_cell.angle_gamma   90.00
#
_symmetry.space_group_name_H-M   'P 1'
#
loop_
_entity.id
_entity.type
_entity.pdbx_description
1 polymer ?
#
loop_
_entity_poly.entity_id
_entity_poly.type
_entity_poly.pdbx_seq_one_letter_code
_entity_poly.pdbx_strand_id
1 'polypeptide(L)'
;MHHETPPPTATSDPRPIQAALCSALGQRGLEGTVEYGLSDYIVHAELPDGSSLIISPPQEPPSEHPETPESWMVTRHRSAEPAVYEVIYDSEPDGPHARHGGSVPDLLSAVDARLDQLDVPPRQEQEPSGKTRAARVFPPDSAPSRASAALASSPSVGQRVLPTGPPPESSARAAPPPASSSPAPRL
;
A
#
# COMPACT_ATOMS: atom_id res chain seq x y z
N MET A 1 36.06 19.06 36.26
CA MET A 1 35.84 17.67 35.84
C MET A 1 34.83 17.71 34.71
N HIS A 2 35.31 17.68 33.47
CA HIS A 2 34.46 17.72 32.29
C HIS A 2 33.86 16.32 32.12
N HIS A 3 32.55 16.21 32.23
CA HIS A 3 31.81 15.03 31.82
C HIS A 3 31.80 15.03 30.29
N GLU A 4 32.71 14.28 29.71
CA GLU A 4 32.63 13.86 28.32
C GLU A 4 31.43 12.91 28.22
N THR A 5 30.29 13.44 27.76
CA THR A 5 29.17 12.61 27.34
C THR A 5 29.69 11.73 26.20
N PRO A 6 29.69 10.40 26.33
CA PRO A 6 30.08 9.53 25.22
C PRO A 6 29.18 9.85 24.01
N PRO A 7 29.71 9.86 22.79
CA PRO A 7 28.88 10.00 21.60
C PRO A 7 27.82 8.90 21.61
N PRO A 8 26.57 9.17 21.18
CA PRO A 8 25.59 8.11 21.02
C PRO A 8 26.18 7.05 20.09
N THR A 9 26.46 5.87 20.64
CA THR A 9 26.83 4.69 19.87
C THR A 9 25.82 4.53 18.75
N ALA A 10 26.32 4.49 17.51
CA ALA A 10 25.57 4.37 16.27
C ALA A 10 24.24 3.60 16.44
N THR A 11 23.17 4.39 16.57
CA THR A 11 21.78 4.05 16.28
C THR A 11 21.76 3.18 15.03
N SER A 12 21.27 1.95 15.16
CA SER A 12 21.18 1.05 14.01
C SER A 12 20.06 1.58 13.14
N ASP A 13 20.46 2.25 12.06
CA ASP A 13 19.56 2.70 11.01
C ASP A 13 18.64 1.52 10.60
N PRO A 14 17.32 1.70 10.41
CA PRO A 14 16.41 0.63 10.02
C PRO A 14 16.52 0.24 8.53
N ARG A 15 17.22 1.02 7.70
CA ARG A 15 17.45 0.70 6.28
C ARG A 15 18.05 -0.69 6.00
N PRO A 16 18.93 -1.28 6.84
CA PRO A 16 19.45 -2.63 6.64
C PRO A 16 18.37 -3.70 6.67
N ILE A 17 17.34 -3.57 7.53
CA ILE A 17 16.28 -4.59 7.64
C ILE A 17 15.35 -4.54 6.43
N GLN A 18 14.98 -3.35 6.01
CA GLN A 18 14.17 -3.11 4.81
C GLN A 18 14.90 -3.60 3.55
N ALA A 19 16.20 -3.28 3.44
CA ALA A 19 17.04 -3.75 2.34
C ALA A 19 17.14 -5.28 2.32
N ALA A 20 17.22 -5.94 3.48
CA ALA A 20 17.22 -7.39 3.58
C ALA A 20 15.88 -8.00 3.10
N LEU A 21 14.75 -7.42 3.51
CA LEU A 21 13.41 -7.84 3.05
C LEU A 21 13.26 -7.68 1.54
N CYS A 22 13.57 -6.49 0.99
CA CYS A 22 13.54 -6.25 -0.45
C CYS A 22 14.49 -7.16 -1.21
N SER A 23 15.69 -7.44 -0.67
CA SER A 23 16.65 -8.33 -1.31
C SER A 23 16.15 -9.77 -1.36
N ALA A 24 15.54 -10.26 -0.28
CA ALA A 24 14.96 -11.60 -0.21
C ALA A 24 13.80 -11.77 -1.19
N LEU A 25 12.87 -10.80 -1.24
CA LEU A 25 11.80 -10.75 -2.26
C LEU A 25 12.39 -10.72 -3.68
N GLY A 26 13.46 -9.94 -3.87
CA GLY A 26 14.21 -9.87 -5.12
C GLY A 26 14.78 -11.21 -5.58
N GLN A 27 15.26 -12.07 -4.66
CA GLN A 27 15.72 -13.43 -4.99
C GLN A 27 14.58 -14.32 -5.52
N ARG A 28 13.35 -14.06 -5.08
CA ARG A 28 12.13 -14.72 -5.59
C ARG A 28 11.58 -14.10 -6.88
N GLY A 29 12.26 -13.10 -7.44
CA GLY A 29 11.82 -12.40 -8.65
C GLY A 29 10.76 -11.34 -8.38
N LEU A 30 10.44 -11.07 -7.12
CA LEU A 30 9.48 -10.05 -6.72
C LEU A 30 10.18 -8.69 -6.56
N GLU A 31 9.47 -7.62 -6.93
CA GLU A 31 9.92 -6.25 -6.70
C GLU A 31 9.36 -5.76 -5.36
N GLY A 32 10.23 -5.72 -4.34
CA GLY A 32 9.88 -5.17 -3.03
C GLY A 32 10.07 -3.65 -2.98
N THR A 33 9.00 -2.91 -2.71
CA THR A 33 9.02 -1.46 -2.52
C THR A 33 8.80 -1.15 -1.05
N VAL A 34 9.59 -0.23 -0.49
CA VAL A 34 9.39 0.26 0.88
C VAL A 34 8.54 1.53 0.82
N GLU A 35 7.42 1.51 1.52
CA GLU A 35 6.55 2.68 1.69
C GLU A 35 6.69 3.19 3.12
N TYR A 36 6.98 4.48 3.29
CA TYR A 36 7.12 5.11 4.59
C TYR A 36 5.85 5.92 4.90
N GLY A 37 5.18 5.55 5.98
CA GLY A 37 4.16 6.36 6.63
C GLY A 37 4.76 7.41 7.56
N LEU A 38 3.89 8.10 8.30
CA LEU A 38 4.29 9.13 9.26
C LEU A 38 5.00 8.56 10.49
N SER A 39 4.77 7.29 10.81
CA SER A 39 5.27 6.65 12.03
C SER A 39 5.94 5.30 11.79
N ASP A 40 5.77 4.72 10.60
CA ASP A 40 6.18 3.36 10.32
C ASP A 40 6.46 3.14 8.83
N TYR A 41 6.96 1.97 8.45
CA TYR A 41 7.16 1.55 7.07
C TYR A 41 6.48 0.21 6.80
N ILE A 42 6.12 -0.01 5.54
CA ILE A 42 5.70 -1.30 5.02
C ILE A 42 6.58 -1.69 3.84
N VAL A 43 6.83 -2.98 3.68
CA VAL A 43 7.39 -3.53 2.45
C VAL A 43 6.25 -4.14 1.66
N HIS A 44 6.03 -3.63 0.46
CA HIS A 44 4.99 -4.07 -0.46
C HIS A 44 5.63 -4.79 -1.66
N ALA A 45 4.99 -5.85 -2.13
CA ALA A 45 5.39 -6.55 -3.35
C ALA A 45 4.18 -7.08 -4.11
N GLU A 46 4.18 -6.92 -5.44
CA GLU A 46 3.16 -7.49 -6.32
C GLU A 46 3.50 -8.94 -6.66
N LEU A 47 2.53 -9.83 -6.52
CA LEU A 47 2.64 -11.24 -6.87
C LEU A 47 2.14 -11.49 -8.30
N PRO A 48 2.65 -12.53 -9.00
CA PRO A 48 2.28 -12.82 -10.39
C PRO A 48 0.78 -13.09 -10.63
N ASP A 49 0.06 -13.48 -9.58
CA ASP A 49 -1.36 -13.78 -9.63
C ASP A 49 -2.27 -12.55 -9.42
N GLY A 50 -1.68 -11.34 -9.41
CA GLY A 50 -2.34 -10.05 -9.28
C GLY A 50 -2.77 -9.71 -7.84
N SER A 51 -2.24 -10.41 -6.84
CA SER A 51 -2.36 -10.04 -5.44
C SER A 51 -1.12 -9.34 -4.93
N SER A 52 -1.24 -8.60 -3.84
CA SER A 52 -0.15 -7.87 -3.21
C SER A 52 0.23 -8.53 -1.88
N LEU A 53 1.52 -8.61 -1.60
CA LEU A 53 2.08 -8.99 -0.30
C LEU A 53 2.45 -7.71 0.46
N ILE A 54 2.10 -7.63 1.74
CA ILE A 54 2.41 -6.52 2.63
C ILE A 54 3.09 -7.07 3.87
N ILE A 55 4.31 -6.61 4.14
CA ILE A 55 5.10 -6.94 5.33
C ILE A 55 5.22 -5.64 6.15
N SER A 56 4.72 -5.64 7.37
CA SER A 56 4.78 -4.48 8.26
C SER A 56 5.18 -4.91 9.67
N PRO A 57 5.85 -4.05 10.44
CA PRO A 57 5.85 -4.22 11.88
C PRO A 57 4.46 -3.88 12.45
N PRO A 58 4.21 -4.15 13.75
CA PRO A 58 2.99 -3.77 14.43
C PRO A 58 2.77 -2.27 14.34
N GLN A 59 1.51 -1.89 14.16
CA GLN A 59 1.11 -0.48 14.11
C GLN A 59 1.05 0.09 15.54
N GLU A 60 2.22 0.40 16.09
CA GLU A 60 2.33 1.02 17.42
C GLU A 60 2.08 2.54 17.39
N PRO A 61 1.77 3.15 18.54
CA PRO A 61 1.71 4.61 18.64
C PRO A 61 3.07 5.24 18.27
N PRO A 62 3.08 6.44 17.66
CA PRO A 62 4.29 7.11 17.18
C PRO A 62 5.43 7.28 18.19
N SER A 63 5.13 7.22 19.49
CA SER A 63 6.08 7.45 20.58
C SER A 63 6.82 6.19 21.04
N GLU A 64 6.38 5.01 20.64
CA GLU A 64 6.89 3.74 21.17
C GLU A 64 7.73 2.96 20.16
N HIS A 65 7.90 3.46 18.92
CA HIS A 65 8.61 2.76 17.85
C HIS A 65 10.08 2.45 18.19
N PRO A 66 10.42 1.16 18.44
CA PRO A 66 11.80 0.76 18.59
C PRO A 66 12.54 0.83 17.24
N GLU A 67 13.87 0.97 17.27
CA GLU A 67 14.70 0.96 16.05
C GLU A 67 14.56 -0.34 15.26
N THR A 68 14.27 -1.44 15.96
CA THR A 68 14.00 -2.76 15.39
C THR A 68 12.62 -3.25 15.84
N PRO A 69 11.78 -3.74 14.92
CA PRO A 69 10.47 -4.28 15.29
C PRO A 69 10.57 -5.45 16.26
N GLU A 70 9.73 -5.45 17.29
CA GLU A 70 9.62 -6.57 18.24
C GLU A 70 8.77 -7.73 17.71
N SER A 71 8.00 -7.47 16.65
CA SER A 71 7.22 -8.45 15.90
C SER A 71 6.94 -7.96 14.48
N TRP A 72 6.25 -8.79 13.70
CA TRP A 72 5.95 -8.61 12.29
C TRP A 72 4.59 -9.19 11.93
N MET A 73 3.92 -8.52 11.00
CA MET A 73 2.69 -8.95 10.35
C MET A 73 2.95 -9.06 8.85
N VAL A 74 2.47 -10.14 8.23
CA VAL A 74 2.46 -10.33 6.78
C VAL A 74 1.08 -10.68 6.33
N THR A 75 0.57 -9.86 5.42
CA THR A 75 -0.72 -10.09 4.79
C THR A 75 -0.57 -10.17 3.29
N ARG A 76 -1.50 -10.91 2.68
CA ARG A 76 -1.70 -10.93 1.24
C ARG A 76 -3.10 -10.43 0.94
N HIS A 77 -3.18 -9.50 0.01
CA HIS A 77 -4.42 -8.87 -0.41
C HIS A 77 -4.65 -9.06 -1.90
N ARG A 78 -5.83 -9.54 -2.29
CA ARG A 78 -6.28 -9.58 -3.67
C ARG A 78 -7.48 -8.66 -3.84
N SER A 79 -7.34 -7.62 -4.65
CA SER A 79 -8.40 -6.63 -4.90
C SER A 79 -9.47 -7.09 -5.89
N ALA A 80 -9.23 -8.16 -6.65
CA ALA A 80 -10.21 -8.73 -7.59
C ALA A 80 -11.37 -9.39 -6.83
N GLU A 81 -12.61 -9.21 -7.27
CA GLU A 81 -13.77 -9.76 -6.57
C GLU A 81 -13.84 -11.29 -6.63
N PRO A 82 -14.10 -11.98 -5.50
CA PRO A 82 -14.25 -11.39 -4.15
C PRO A 82 -12.89 -10.98 -3.58
N ALA A 83 -12.81 -9.79 -2.99
CA ALA A 83 -11.56 -9.33 -2.37
C ALA A 83 -11.15 -10.29 -1.24
N VAL A 84 -9.90 -10.76 -1.28
CA VAL A 84 -9.38 -11.72 -0.29
C VAL A 84 -8.28 -11.05 0.51
N TYR A 85 -8.40 -11.13 1.83
CA TYR A 85 -7.36 -10.77 2.77
C TYR A 85 -6.94 -12.03 3.51
N GLU A 86 -5.66 -12.33 3.47
CA GLU A 86 -5.06 -13.49 4.10
C GLU A 86 -3.90 -13.03 4.99
N VAL A 87 -3.86 -13.53 6.22
CA VAL A 87 -2.69 -13.38 7.10
C VAL A 87 -1.77 -14.57 6.87
N ILE A 88 -0.55 -14.30 6.41
CA ILE A 88 0.47 -15.31 6.12
C ILE A 88 1.36 -15.54 7.34
N TYR A 89 1.71 -14.46 8.02
CA TYR A 89 2.58 -14.48 9.19
C TYR A 89 2.12 -13.41 10.16
N ASP A 90 2.14 -13.73 11.45
CA ASP A 90 1.72 -12.84 12.52
C ASP A 90 2.45 -13.27 13.79
N SER A 91 3.41 -12.45 14.18
CA SER A 91 4.25 -12.65 15.36
C SER A 91 3.96 -11.66 16.47
N GLU A 92 2.83 -10.95 16.40
CA GLU A 92 2.31 -10.18 17.53
C GLU A 92 2.09 -11.10 18.75
N PRO A 93 2.02 -10.58 19.99
CA PRO A 93 1.97 -11.40 21.21
C PRO A 93 0.85 -12.45 21.26
N ASP A 94 -0.26 -12.23 20.56
CA ASP A 94 -1.40 -13.15 20.46
C ASP A 94 -1.46 -13.91 19.11
N GLY A 95 -0.49 -13.66 18.23
CA GLY A 95 -0.42 -14.21 16.89
C GLY A 95 0.06 -15.67 16.86
N PRO A 96 -0.27 -16.43 15.79
CA PRO A 96 0.16 -17.82 15.62
C PRO A 96 1.69 -18.01 15.60
N HIS A 97 2.45 -16.94 15.35
CA HIS A 97 3.91 -16.92 15.31
C HIS A 97 4.53 -16.06 16.41
N ALA A 98 3.78 -15.74 17.49
CA ALA A 98 4.24 -14.90 18.61
C ALA A 98 5.62 -15.30 19.15
N ARG A 99 5.89 -16.61 19.19
CA ARG A 99 7.17 -17.18 19.67
C ARG A 99 8.41 -16.73 18.87
N HIS A 100 8.24 -16.23 17.65
CA HIS A 100 9.34 -15.78 16.79
C HIS A 100 9.64 -14.28 16.96
N GLY A 101 8.72 -13.49 17.50
CA GLY A 101 8.86 -12.03 17.67
C GLY A 101 9.40 -11.34 16.40
N GLY A 102 10.38 -10.46 16.59
CA GLY A 102 11.02 -9.66 15.53
C GLY A 102 11.95 -10.41 14.57
N SER A 103 11.97 -11.76 14.61
CA SER A 103 12.88 -12.58 13.81
C SER A 103 12.59 -12.50 12.30
N VAL A 104 13.46 -11.79 11.58
CA VAL A 104 13.42 -11.70 10.11
C VAL A 104 13.67 -13.06 9.42
N PRO A 105 14.59 -13.92 9.88
CA PRO A 105 14.78 -15.23 9.26
C PRO A 105 13.52 -16.10 9.29
N ASP A 106 12.81 -16.16 10.42
CA ASP A 106 11.58 -16.94 10.56
C ASP A 106 10.43 -16.36 9.71
N LEU A 107 10.32 -15.02 9.69
CA LEU A 107 9.42 -14.28 8.80
C LEU A 107 9.65 -14.64 7.33
N LEU A 108 10.90 -14.51 6.85
CA LEU A 108 11.25 -14.81 5.46
C LEU A 108 11.01 -16.27 5.11
N SER A 109 11.29 -17.20 6.03
CA SER A 109 11.01 -18.62 5.83
C SER A 109 9.51 -18.89 5.67
N ALA A 110 8.64 -18.20 6.42
CA ALA A 110 7.19 -18.35 6.30
C ALA A 110 6.66 -17.75 5.00
N VAL A 111 7.18 -16.57 4.60
CA VAL A 111 6.87 -15.95 3.31
C VAL A 111 7.26 -16.87 2.16
N ASP A 112 8.49 -17.40 2.17
CA ASP A 112 8.98 -18.33 1.15
C ASP A 112 8.09 -19.58 1.04
N ALA A 113 7.77 -20.22 2.18
CA ALA A 113 6.90 -21.38 2.19
C ALA A 113 5.49 -21.08 1.63
N ARG A 114 4.98 -19.85 1.82
CA ARG A 114 3.70 -19.44 1.25
C ARG A 114 3.81 -19.12 -0.24
N LEU A 115 4.88 -18.48 -0.68
CA LEU A 115 5.14 -18.23 -2.10
C LEU A 115 5.28 -19.54 -2.88
N ASP A 116 5.93 -20.55 -2.30
CA ASP A 116 6.03 -21.90 -2.88
C ASP A 116 4.63 -22.55 -3.01
N GLN A 117 3.74 -22.39 -2.02
CA GLN A 117 2.35 -22.88 -2.10
C GLN A 117 1.49 -22.14 -3.13
N LEU A 118 1.87 -20.92 -3.49
CA LEU A 118 1.22 -20.12 -4.53
C LEU A 118 1.85 -20.34 -5.92
N ASP A 119 2.77 -21.30 -6.04
CA ASP A 119 3.54 -21.59 -7.25
C ASP A 119 4.21 -20.33 -7.83
N VAL A 120 4.69 -19.41 -6.97
CA VAL A 120 5.47 -18.25 -7.38
C VAL A 120 6.91 -18.70 -7.63
N PRO A 121 7.35 -18.82 -8.90
CA PRO A 121 8.64 -19.42 -9.19
C PRO A 121 9.78 -18.46 -8.81
N PRO A 122 10.94 -18.95 -8.33
CA PRO A 122 12.12 -18.12 -8.10
C PRO A 122 12.57 -17.39 -9.38
N ARG A 123 13.34 -16.30 -9.21
CA ARG A 123 13.81 -15.44 -10.32
C ARG A 123 14.46 -16.23 -11.47
N GLN A 124 15.15 -17.33 -11.18
CA GLN A 124 15.86 -18.13 -12.20
C GLN A 124 14.92 -18.84 -13.19
N GLU A 125 13.67 -19.09 -12.78
CA GLU A 125 12.64 -19.72 -13.60
C GLU A 125 11.70 -18.67 -14.23
N GLN A 126 11.64 -17.49 -13.61
CA GLN A 126 11.10 -16.28 -14.21
C GLN A 126 12.13 -15.70 -15.19
N GLU A 127 12.40 -16.43 -16.28
CA GLU A 127 13.09 -15.85 -17.44
C GLU A 127 12.52 -14.45 -17.70
N PRO A 128 13.35 -13.45 -18.04
CA PRO A 128 12.87 -12.15 -18.47
C PRO A 128 12.15 -12.40 -19.79
N SER A 129 10.88 -12.78 -19.71
CA SER A 129 9.98 -12.80 -20.85
C SER A 129 9.85 -11.34 -21.23
N GLY A 130 10.78 -10.93 -22.08
CA GLY A 130 10.91 -9.61 -22.65
C GLY A 130 9.58 -9.25 -23.24
N LYS A 131 8.73 -8.62 -22.43
CA LYS A 131 7.63 -7.82 -22.91
C LYS A 131 8.30 -6.57 -23.43
N THR A 132 8.84 -6.75 -24.63
CA THR A 132 8.89 -5.78 -25.70
C THR A 132 7.69 -4.89 -25.51
N ARG A 133 7.89 -3.78 -24.81
CA ARG A 133 7.06 -2.62 -24.95
C ARG A 133 7.28 -2.26 -26.40
N ALA A 134 6.42 -2.79 -27.26
CA ALA A 134 6.33 -2.39 -28.65
C ALA A 134 6.11 -0.89 -28.59
N ALA A 135 7.22 -0.15 -28.70
CA ALA A 135 7.20 1.21 -29.17
C ALA A 135 6.29 1.16 -30.39
N ARG A 136 5.14 1.84 -30.31
CA ARG A 136 4.42 2.19 -31.52
C ARG A 136 5.46 2.83 -32.42
N VAL A 137 5.84 2.10 -33.46
CA VAL A 137 6.47 2.65 -34.64
C VAL A 137 5.46 3.66 -35.17
N PHE A 138 5.59 4.90 -34.73
CA PHE A 138 5.10 6.01 -35.51
C PHE A 138 6.04 6.07 -36.72
N PRO A 139 5.55 5.87 -37.95
CA PRO A 139 6.38 6.15 -39.11
C PRO A 139 6.73 7.64 -39.09
N PRO A 140 8.01 8.01 -39.24
CA PRO A 140 8.36 9.38 -39.56
C PRO A 140 8.02 9.59 -41.04
N ASP A 141 7.19 10.59 -41.33
CA ASP A 141 7.41 11.57 -42.41
C ASP A 141 6.07 12.19 -42.83
N SER A 142 5.85 13.44 -42.47
CA SER A 142 5.40 14.48 -43.41
C SER A 142 5.23 15.80 -42.66
N ALA A 143 6.06 16.74 -43.08
CA ALA A 143 6.34 18.04 -42.51
C ALA A 143 5.14 19.04 -42.61
N PRO A 144 5.27 20.26 -42.08
CA PRO A 144 4.16 21.16 -41.76
C PRO A 144 3.75 22.05 -42.94
N SER A 145 2.44 22.13 -43.22
CA SER A 145 1.89 23.15 -44.12
C SER A 145 1.27 24.31 -43.35
N ARG A 146 2.08 25.37 -43.26
CA ARG A 146 1.70 26.77 -43.04
C ARG A 146 0.73 27.23 -44.13
N ALA A 147 -0.39 27.85 -43.77
CA ALA A 147 -0.85 29.13 -44.34
C ALA A 147 -2.23 29.56 -43.81
N SER A 148 -2.31 30.85 -43.51
CA SER A 148 -3.42 31.69 -43.10
C SER A 148 -4.66 31.65 -44.01
N ALA A 149 -5.84 31.91 -43.43
CA ALA A 149 -6.76 32.94 -43.93
C ALA A 149 -7.86 33.26 -42.90
N ALA A 150 -8.10 34.56 -42.74
CA ALA A 150 -9.18 35.16 -41.97
C ALA A 150 -10.56 34.89 -42.60
N LEU A 151 -11.64 35.10 -41.84
CA LEU A 151 -12.72 36.05 -42.15
C LEU A 151 -13.84 35.98 -41.09
N ALA A 152 -14.38 37.16 -40.81
CA ALA A 152 -15.32 37.51 -39.75
C ALA A 152 -16.75 36.97 -39.98
N SER A 153 -17.55 36.89 -38.91
CA SER A 153 -18.79 37.69 -38.71
C SER A 153 -19.61 37.19 -37.50
N SER A 154 -19.81 38.06 -36.50
CA SER A 154 -21.04 38.13 -35.68
C SER A 154 -22.06 39.01 -36.42
N PRO A 155 -23.40 39.06 -36.15
CA PRO A 155 -24.18 38.72 -34.93
C PRO A 155 -25.44 37.84 -35.23
N SER A 156 -26.32 37.42 -34.31
CA SER A 156 -27.41 38.22 -33.70
C SER A 156 -28.38 37.36 -32.85
N VAL A 157 -28.73 37.90 -31.68
CA VAL A 157 -30.02 37.93 -30.92
C VAL A 157 -31.13 36.88 -31.17
N GLY A 158 -31.59 36.31 -30.03
CA GLY A 158 -32.96 35.79 -29.78
C GLY A 158 -32.95 34.31 -29.39
N GLN A 159 -33.47 33.82 -28.26
CA GLN A 159 -34.53 34.28 -27.36
C GLN A 159 -34.36 33.66 -25.96
N ARG A 160 -34.83 34.40 -24.93
CA ARG A 160 -35.12 33.94 -23.56
C ARG A 160 -35.98 32.67 -23.53
N VAL A 161 -35.80 31.83 -22.49
CA VAL A 161 -36.84 31.47 -21.50
C VAL A 161 -36.15 31.00 -20.20
N LEU A 162 -36.55 31.59 -19.05
CA LEU A 162 -36.23 31.14 -17.69
C LEU A 162 -36.90 29.78 -17.36
N PRO A 163 -36.30 29.00 -16.45
CA PRO A 163 -37.03 28.66 -15.22
C PRO A 163 -36.14 28.90 -13.97
N THR A 164 -36.56 29.72 -13.01
CA THR A 164 -37.43 29.34 -11.87
C THR A 164 -36.70 28.48 -10.82
N GLY A 165 -36.14 29.18 -9.84
CA GLY A 165 -36.22 28.83 -8.41
C GLY A 165 -35.27 27.74 -7.85
N PRO A 166 -34.44 28.05 -6.84
CA PRO A 166 -33.91 27.03 -5.94
C PRO A 166 -34.97 26.61 -4.91
N PRO A 167 -35.20 25.30 -4.66
CA PRO A 167 -35.96 24.90 -3.49
C PRO A 167 -35.09 24.98 -2.21
N PRO A 168 -35.73 25.17 -1.05
CA PRO A 168 -35.14 25.70 0.18
C PRO A 168 -34.36 24.68 1.00
N GLU A 169 -33.55 25.21 1.93
CA GLU A 169 -33.05 24.52 3.11
C GLU A 169 -34.14 23.66 3.77
N SER A 170 -33.84 22.40 4.06
CA SER A 170 -34.60 21.59 5.02
C SER A 170 -33.66 21.19 6.15
N SER A 171 -33.65 22.05 7.16
CA SER A 171 -33.16 21.75 8.50
C SER A 171 -34.15 20.79 9.15
N ALA A 172 -33.75 19.53 9.35
CA ALA A 172 -34.45 18.58 10.20
C ALA A 172 -33.44 17.63 10.87
N ARG A 173 -32.93 18.12 12.00
CA ARG A 173 -32.45 17.37 13.16
C ARG A 173 -33.10 15.97 13.27
N ALA A 174 -32.35 14.92 12.94
CA ALA A 174 -32.66 13.55 13.32
C ALA A 174 -31.91 13.23 14.63
N ALA A 175 -32.68 12.94 15.67
CA ALA A 175 -32.21 12.60 17.01
C ALA A 175 -31.46 11.25 17.04
N PRO A 176 -30.54 11.05 18.00
CA PRO A 176 -29.98 9.72 18.26
C PRO A 176 -31.05 8.75 18.78
N PRO A 177 -30.93 7.44 18.51
CA PRO A 177 -31.85 6.45 19.06
C PRO A 177 -31.76 6.40 20.59
N PRO A 178 -32.87 6.16 21.31
CA PRO A 178 -32.84 5.98 22.76
C PRO A 178 -32.12 4.68 23.13
N ALA A 179 -31.25 4.78 24.14
CA ALA A 179 -30.69 3.64 24.85
C ALA A 179 -31.82 2.80 25.45
N SER A 180 -31.86 1.51 25.11
CA SER A 180 -32.70 0.54 25.82
C SER A 180 -31.98 0.11 27.08
N SER A 181 -32.51 0.55 28.23
CA SER A 181 -32.12 0.07 29.54
C SER A 181 -32.83 -1.25 29.89
N SER A 182 -32.03 -2.19 30.42
CA SER A 182 -32.38 -3.21 31.43
C SER A 182 -33.15 -4.48 30.98
N PRO A 183 -33.08 -5.62 31.72
CA PRO A 183 -32.58 -5.81 33.09
C PRO A 183 -31.64 -7.02 33.33
N ALA A 184 -30.96 -6.99 34.48
CA ALA A 184 -30.29 -8.15 35.09
C ALA A 184 -31.30 -9.17 35.66
N PRO A 185 -30.99 -10.46 35.72
CA PRO A 185 -31.54 -11.37 36.71
C PRO A 185 -30.53 -11.62 37.83
N ARG A 186 -31.02 -11.47 39.06
CA ARG A 186 -30.45 -12.05 40.27
C ARG A 186 -30.41 -13.58 40.13
N LEU A 187 -29.33 -14.19 40.64
CA LEU A 187 -29.35 -15.38 41.51
C LEU A 187 -28.01 -15.49 42.23
#